data_AF-A0A5J4QET0-F1
#
_entry.id   AF-A0A5J4QET0-F1
#
_cell.length_a   1.000
_cell.length_b   1.000
_cell.length_c   1.000
_cell.angle_alpha   90.00
_cell.angle_beta   90.00
_cell.angle_gamma   90.00
#
_symmetry.space_group_name_H-M   'P 1'
#
loop_
_entity.id
_entity.type
_entity.pdbx_description
1 polymer ?
#
loop_
_entity_poly.entity_id
_entity_poly.type
_entity_poly.pdbx_seq_one_letter_code
_entity_poly.pdbx_strand_id
1 'polypeptide(L)'
;SGMLSMRHNGESLPEIIGRYLGLSVKQIARIFTIVLMVLVGAVFVSGPAGLLAGMTPKALDAGFWIIVIFLYYVLAVLLPIDKIIGKIYPLFAFALLFMALGILTMLFWHHPDLPELNDIIVSKKVVYPIFPMMFVSIACGAISGFHATQSPLMARCMTNEKQGRTIFYGAMVAEGIVALIWAAAATYFFGEKGISYLSEGKEVLYTGADVASQISRDWLGTFGGILAILGIVAAPISTGDTALRSARLIAADILHLEQKSISKRLLVSIPIFLVTISILFYSLRDKEGFNIIWRYFAWSNQTLSVFTLWAITVYLVRKSKPYWLSLIPALFMTAVCATYICIAPEGFGLPDVISYSIGGICVAISAVWFIFWKRRFNVKQEYEKE
;
A
#
# COMPACT_ATOMS: atom_id res chain seq x y z
N SER A 1 -12.04 7.52 -2.82
CA SER A 1 -11.46 8.53 -1.91
C SER A 1 -11.21 9.86 -2.62
N GLY A 2 -10.46 9.90 -3.73
CA GLY A 2 -10.15 11.12 -4.51
C GLY A 2 -11.30 12.09 -4.71
N MET A 3 -12.39 11.62 -5.32
CA MET A 3 -13.59 12.44 -5.56
C MET A 3 -14.25 12.95 -4.28
N LEU A 4 -14.16 12.21 -3.18
CA LEU A 4 -14.68 12.67 -1.89
C LEU A 4 -13.81 13.81 -1.35
N SER A 5 -12.49 13.67 -1.41
CA SER A 5 -11.58 14.73 -0.99
C SER A 5 -11.78 16.00 -1.83
N MET A 6 -11.87 15.88 -3.16
CA MET A 6 -12.21 16.99 -4.06
C MET A 6 -13.48 17.73 -3.65
N ARG A 7 -14.57 16.99 -3.40
CA ARG A 7 -15.87 17.56 -3.04
C ARG A 7 -15.91 18.13 -1.62
N HIS A 8 -14.88 17.86 -0.81
CA HIS A 8 -14.71 18.40 0.55
C HIS A 8 -13.43 19.24 0.65
N ASN A 9 -13.14 20.05 -0.36
CA ASN A 9 -12.04 21.04 -0.34
C ASN A 9 -10.66 20.45 -0.03
N GLY A 10 -10.39 19.22 -0.46
CA GLY A 10 -9.11 18.56 -0.21
C GLY A 10 -8.93 18.10 1.24
N GLU A 11 -10.00 17.81 1.97
CA GLU A 11 -9.95 17.19 3.30
C GLU A 11 -9.08 15.92 3.30
N SER A 12 -8.33 15.73 4.39
CA SER A 12 -7.49 14.55 4.56
C SER A 12 -8.35 13.30 4.78
N LEU A 13 -7.78 12.11 4.51
CA LEU A 13 -8.54 10.86 4.58
C LEU A 13 -9.21 10.61 5.94
N PRO A 14 -8.54 10.83 7.10
CA PRO A 14 -9.20 10.64 8.40
C PRO A 14 -10.40 11.56 8.61
N GLU A 15 -10.36 12.79 8.09
CA GLU A 15 -11.47 13.74 8.18
C GLU A 15 -12.68 13.28 7.35
N ILE A 16 -12.43 12.80 6.12
CA ILE A 16 -13.45 12.20 5.27
C ILE A 16 -14.07 10.98 5.97
N ILE A 17 -13.25 10.10 6.54
CA ILE A 17 -13.73 8.94 7.29
C ILE A 17 -14.62 9.40 8.45
N GLY A 18 -14.18 10.41 9.22
CA GLY A 18 -14.95 10.97 10.32
C GLY A 18 -16.30 11.56 9.93
N ARG A 19 -16.35 12.24 8.78
CA ARG A 19 -17.59 12.85 8.24
C ARG A 19 -18.67 11.80 7.93
N TYR A 20 -18.27 10.59 7.54
CA TYR A 20 -19.20 9.53 7.16
C TYR A 20 -19.42 8.50 8.27
N LEU A 21 -18.39 8.16 9.05
CA LEU A 21 -18.43 7.10 10.07
C LEU A 21 -18.45 7.61 11.52
N GLY A 22 -18.31 8.92 11.75
CA GLY A 22 -18.39 9.55 13.06
C GLY A 22 -17.06 9.81 13.75
N LEU A 23 -17.12 10.52 14.90
CA LEU A 23 -15.94 11.04 15.60
C LEU A 23 -15.05 9.94 16.21
N SER A 24 -15.62 8.85 16.71
CA SER A 24 -14.82 7.76 17.28
C SER A 24 -13.96 7.10 16.20
N VAL A 25 -14.55 6.79 15.05
CA VAL A 25 -13.84 6.20 13.90
C VAL A 25 -12.81 7.19 13.33
N LYS A 26 -13.10 8.50 13.36
CA LYS A 26 -12.14 9.55 12.98
C LYS A 26 -10.84 9.47 13.79
N GLN A 27 -10.92 9.33 15.12
CA GLN A 27 -9.72 9.28 15.96
C GLN A 27 -8.90 8.02 15.69
N ILE A 28 -9.57 6.88 15.52
CA ILE A 28 -8.90 5.62 15.12
C ILE A 28 -8.21 5.79 13.77
N ALA A 29 -8.91 6.34 12.78
CA ALA A 29 -8.37 6.56 11.43
C ALA A 29 -7.18 7.53 11.43
N ARG A 30 -7.19 8.57 12.28
CA ARG A 30 -6.06 9.51 12.44
C ARG A 30 -4.79 8.78 12.89
N ILE A 31 -4.89 7.95 13.94
CA ILE A 31 -3.76 7.18 14.45
C ILE A 31 -3.27 6.19 13.39
N PHE A 32 -4.17 5.37 12.84
CA PHE A 32 -3.83 4.37 11.82
C PHE A 32 -3.18 4.98 10.59
N THR A 33 -3.64 6.15 10.16
CA THR A 33 -3.08 6.83 8.99
C THR A 33 -1.65 7.28 9.23
N ILE A 34 -1.35 7.86 10.39
CA ILE A 34 0.03 8.27 10.74
C ILE A 34 0.94 7.04 10.84
N VAL A 35 0.50 5.99 11.53
CA VAL A 35 1.24 4.72 11.64
C VAL A 35 1.51 4.14 10.25
N LEU A 36 0.50 4.07 9.39
CA LEU A 36 0.67 3.58 8.02
C LEU A 36 1.69 4.42 7.24
N MET A 37 1.64 5.75 7.30
CA MET A 37 2.58 6.58 6.55
C MET A 37 4.03 6.39 7.03
N VAL A 38 4.24 6.21 8.33
CA VAL A 38 5.56 5.90 8.90
C VAL A 38 6.05 4.53 8.45
N LEU A 39 5.19 3.51 8.50
CA LEU A 39 5.50 2.15 8.03
C LEU A 39 5.84 2.13 6.54
N VAL A 40 5.06 2.84 5.71
CA VAL A 40 5.38 3.03 4.29
C VAL A 40 6.75 3.70 4.15
N GLY A 41 7.00 4.79 4.88
CA GLY A 41 8.31 5.44 4.87
C GLY A 41 9.46 4.45 5.17
N ALA A 42 9.32 3.60 6.19
CA ALA A 42 10.34 2.62 6.57
C ALA A 42 10.51 1.49 5.53
N VAL A 43 9.42 0.85 5.10
CA VAL A 43 9.44 -0.26 4.11
C VAL A 43 10.07 0.21 2.81
N PHE A 44 9.70 1.40 2.36
CA PHE A 44 10.15 1.96 1.09
C PHE A 44 11.53 2.64 1.17
N VAL A 45 12.17 2.67 2.34
CA VAL A 45 13.62 2.90 2.48
C VAL A 45 14.36 1.56 2.47
N SER A 46 13.91 0.61 3.27
CA SER A 46 14.59 -0.67 3.48
C SER A 46 14.61 -1.56 2.23
N GLY A 47 13.48 -1.67 1.51
CA GLY A 47 13.39 -2.49 0.29
C GLY A 47 14.36 -2.04 -0.81
N PRO A 48 14.31 -0.78 -1.27
CA PRO A 48 15.25 -0.26 -2.27
C PRO A 48 16.71 -0.27 -1.81
N ALA A 49 16.98 -0.07 -0.52
CA ALA A 49 18.33 -0.18 0.01
C ALA A 49 18.90 -1.60 -0.11
N GLY A 50 18.08 -2.63 0.17
CA GLY A 50 18.46 -4.03 -0.04
C GLY A 50 18.79 -4.34 -1.50
N LEU A 51 17.97 -3.84 -2.42
CA LEU A 51 18.23 -3.95 -3.87
C LEU A 51 19.54 -3.29 -4.29
N LEU A 52 19.75 -2.05 -3.88
CA LEU A 52 20.95 -1.30 -4.24
C LEU A 52 22.20 -1.99 -3.68
N ALA A 53 22.16 -2.45 -2.43
CA ALA A 53 23.24 -3.20 -1.81
C ALA A 53 23.60 -4.46 -2.61
N GLY A 54 22.61 -5.19 -3.13
CA GLY A 54 22.82 -6.37 -3.98
C GLY A 54 23.42 -6.04 -5.36
N MET A 55 23.37 -4.78 -5.78
CA MET A 55 23.88 -4.31 -7.08
C MET A 55 25.20 -3.52 -6.96
N THR A 56 25.63 -3.19 -5.74
CA THR A 56 26.80 -2.35 -5.47
C THR A 56 27.91 -3.14 -4.77
N PRO A 57 29.16 -2.64 -4.75
CA PRO A 57 30.25 -3.29 -4.03
C PRO A 57 29.91 -3.54 -2.56
N LYS A 58 30.47 -4.59 -1.94
CA LYS A 58 30.20 -4.98 -0.54
C LYS A 58 30.39 -3.86 0.51
N ALA A 59 31.17 -2.82 0.19
CA ALA A 59 31.34 -1.64 1.03
C ALA A 59 30.10 -0.72 1.10
N LEU A 60 29.21 -0.80 0.09
CA LEU A 60 27.95 -0.07 0.00
C LEU A 60 26.80 -1.03 0.35
N ASP A 61 26.76 -1.45 1.61
CA ASP A 61 25.77 -2.40 2.12
C ASP A 61 24.37 -1.78 2.31
N ALA A 62 23.42 -2.59 2.77
CA ALA A 62 22.05 -2.12 2.99
C ALA A 62 21.99 -0.98 4.02
N GLY A 63 22.87 -0.99 5.04
CA GLY A 63 22.95 0.08 6.04
C GLY A 63 23.35 1.41 5.43
N PHE A 64 24.38 1.41 4.57
CA PHE A 64 24.80 2.59 3.82
C PHE A 64 23.64 3.17 3.00
N TRP A 65 22.97 2.33 2.20
CA TRP A 65 21.87 2.79 1.34
C TRP A 65 20.64 3.26 2.13
N ILE A 66 20.33 2.63 3.27
CA ILE A 66 19.28 3.13 4.18
C ILE A 66 19.59 4.55 4.65
N ILE A 67 20.83 4.83 5.07
CA ILE A 67 21.23 6.17 5.51
C ILE A 67 21.09 7.18 4.37
N VAL A 68 21.56 6.84 3.16
CA VAL A 68 21.51 7.71 1.98
C VAL A 68 20.06 8.03 1.60
N ILE A 69 19.21 7.02 1.47
CA ILE A 69 17.80 7.21 1.10
C ILE A 69 17.04 7.97 2.20
N PHE A 70 17.31 7.66 3.47
CA PHE A 70 16.65 8.34 4.58
C PHE A 70 17.05 9.82 4.65
N LEU A 71 18.33 10.15 4.43
CA LEU A 71 18.79 11.54 4.35
C LEU A 71 18.09 12.28 3.20
N TYR A 72 17.93 11.62 2.05
CA TYR A 72 17.11 12.14 0.95
C TYR A 72 15.66 12.42 1.38
N TYR A 73 15.02 11.52 2.15
CA TYR A 73 13.65 11.76 2.65
C TYR A 73 13.55 12.96 3.59
N VAL A 74 14.52 13.15 4.47
CA VAL A 74 14.57 14.33 5.34
C VAL A 74 14.58 15.61 4.50
N LEU A 75 15.38 15.66 3.46
CA LEU A 75 15.41 16.79 2.52
C LEU A 75 14.09 16.92 1.76
N ALA A 76 13.53 15.80 1.26
CA ALA A 76 12.32 15.76 0.45
C ALA A 76 11.06 16.24 1.17
N VAL A 77 10.94 15.95 2.46
CA VAL A 77 9.79 16.37 3.29
C VAL A 77 9.85 17.86 3.64
N LEU A 78 11.06 18.42 3.79
CA LEU A 78 11.27 19.82 4.17
C LEU A 78 11.18 20.77 2.96
N LEU A 79 11.67 20.32 1.80
CA LEU A 79 11.72 21.09 0.57
C LEU A 79 10.46 20.89 -0.30
N PRO A 80 10.13 21.87 -1.16
CA PRO A 80 9.05 21.72 -2.15
C PRO A 80 9.34 20.60 -3.15
N ILE A 81 8.29 19.88 -3.57
CA ILE A 81 8.41 18.70 -4.46
C ILE A 81 9.02 19.05 -5.82
N ASP A 82 8.70 20.22 -6.36
CA ASP A 82 9.17 20.71 -7.66
C ASP A 82 10.68 20.99 -7.70
N LYS A 83 11.30 21.21 -6.52
CA LYS A 83 12.73 21.49 -6.40
C LYS A 83 13.60 20.24 -6.40
N ILE A 84 13.01 19.07 -6.16
CA ILE A 84 13.77 17.83 -5.98
C ILE A 84 13.48 16.86 -7.12
N ILE A 85 12.28 16.28 -7.16
CA ILE A 85 12.03 15.08 -7.98
C ILE A 85 10.79 15.19 -8.87
N GLY A 86 9.94 16.21 -8.68
CA GLY A 86 8.66 16.31 -9.39
C GLY A 86 8.78 16.28 -10.92
N LYS A 87 9.87 16.83 -11.49
CA LYS A 87 10.13 16.80 -12.95
C LYS A 87 10.55 15.43 -13.48
N ILE A 88 11.01 14.53 -12.61
CA ILE A 88 11.55 13.21 -12.97
C ILE A 88 10.48 12.12 -12.84
N TYR A 89 9.40 12.35 -12.08
CA TYR A 89 8.30 11.39 -11.91
C TYR A 89 7.72 10.81 -13.22
N PRO A 90 7.54 11.59 -14.31
CA PRO A 90 7.09 11.03 -15.57
C PRO A 90 8.03 9.96 -16.15
N LEU A 91 9.34 10.05 -15.90
CA LEU A 91 10.33 9.06 -16.34
C LEU A 91 10.15 7.74 -15.61
N PHE A 92 9.89 7.76 -14.30
CA PHE A 92 9.66 6.54 -13.52
C PHE A 92 8.35 5.87 -13.91
N ALA A 93 7.29 6.66 -14.14
CA ALA A 93 6.02 6.14 -14.64
C ALA A 93 6.20 5.48 -16.02
N PHE A 94 6.95 6.13 -16.92
CA PHE A 94 7.30 5.55 -18.22
C PHE A 94 8.10 4.26 -18.07
N ALA A 95 9.14 4.23 -17.23
CA ALA A 95 9.95 3.04 -17.01
C ALA A 95 9.11 1.88 -16.47
N LEU A 96 8.22 2.14 -15.50
CA LEU A 96 7.31 1.14 -14.93
C LEU A 96 6.36 0.56 -15.99
N LEU A 97 5.72 1.42 -16.79
CA LEU A 97 4.79 0.98 -17.84
C LEU A 97 5.49 0.27 -18.99
N PHE A 98 6.67 0.75 -19.40
CA PHE A 98 7.48 0.10 -20.43
C PHE A 98 7.91 -1.30 -19.97
N MET A 99 8.39 -1.43 -18.73
CA MET A 99 8.74 -2.75 -18.18
C MET A 99 7.53 -3.67 -18.15
N ALA A 100 6.39 -3.21 -17.65
CA ALA A 100 5.18 -4.03 -17.63
C ALA A 100 4.79 -4.51 -19.04
N LEU A 101 4.83 -3.63 -20.03
CA LEU A 101 4.56 -4.01 -21.41
C LEU A 101 5.61 -5.00 -21.95
N GLY A 102 6.90 -4.77 -21.69
CA GLY A 102 7.98 -5.66 -22.10
C GLY A 102 7.83 -7.05 -21.48
N ILE A 103 7.57 -7.15 -20.18
CA ILE A 103 7.32 -8.42 -19.50
C ILE A 103 6.08 -9.11 -20.06
N LEU A 104 5.00 -8.36 -20.33
CA LEU A 104 3.81 -8.91 -20.97
C LEU A 104 4.12 -9.49 -22.36
N THR A 105 4.91 -8.78 -23.18
CA THR A 105 5.33 -9.31 -24.49
C THR A 105 6.15 -10.59 -24.36
N MET A 106 7.01 -10.68 -23.33
CA MET A 106 7.84 -11.86 -23.10
C MET A 106 7.04 -13.05 -22.56
N LEU A 107 5.98 -12.81 -21.76
CA LEU A 107 5.02 -13.86 -21.38
C LEU A 107 4.37 -14.49 -22.61
N PHE A 108 3.95 -13.67 -23.58
CA PHE A 108 3.37 -14.19 -24.81
C PHE A 108 4.41 -14.81 -25.76
N TRP A 109 5.68 -14.42 -25.67
CA TRP A 109 6.74 -14.99 -26.50
C TRP A 109 7.22 -16.34 -25.98
N HIS A 110 7.45 -16.45 -24.68
CA HIS A 110 7.97 -17.67 -24.05
C HIS A 110 6.91 -18.73 -23.79
N HIS A 111 5.62 -18.35 -23.73
CA HIS A 111 4.52 -19.24 -23.37
C HIS A 111 4.81 -20.10 -22.12
N PRO A 112 5.15 -19.47 -20.98
CA PRO A 112 5.48 -20.22 -19.77
C PRO A 112 4.28 -20.99 -19.24
N ASP A 113 4.51 -22.23 -18.81
CA ASP A 113 3.52 -23.01 -18.07
C ASP A 113 3.30 -22.35 -16.70
N LEU A 114 2.14 -21.71 -16.54
CA LEU A 114 1.75 -21.09 -15.28
C LEU A 114 1.04 -22.13 -14.39
N PRO A 115 1.55 -22.41 -13.18
CA PRO A 115 0.89 -23.35 -12.28
C PRO A 115 -0.52 -22.87 -11.91
N GLU A 116 -1.49 -23.78 -12.04
CA GLU A 116 -2.88 -23.52 -11.69
C GLU A 116 -3.07 -23.49 -10.18
N LEU A 117 -4.11 -22.78 -9.71
CA LEU A 117 -4.39 -22.64 -8.28
C LEU A 117 -4.57 -24.01 -7.59
N ASN A 118 -5.20 -24.95 -8.28
CA ASN A 118 -5.40 -26.31 -7.78
C ASN A 118 -4.08 -27.05 -7.58
N ASP A 119 -3.13 -26.92 -8.50
CA ASP A 119 -1.83 -27.58 -8.40
C ASP A 119 -1.03 -27.04 -7.22
N ILE A 120 -1.11 -25.72 -6.98
CA ILE A 120 -0.46 -25.05 -5.85
C ILE A 120 -1.05 -25.54 -4.52
N ILE A 121 -2.38 -25.59 -4.40
CA ILE A 121 -3.07 -26.05 -3.18
C ILE A 121 -2.76 -27.53 -2.90
N VAL A 122 -2.75 -28.38 -3.93
CA VAL A 122 -2.49 -29.82 -3.80
C VAL A 122 -1.02 -30.13 -3.49
N SER A 123 -0.08 -29.33 -4.01
CA SER A 123 1.37 -29.55 -3.84
C SER A 123 1.88 -29.44 -2.39
N LYS A 124 1.07 -28.92 -1.45
CA LYS A 124 1.45 -28.62 -0.04
C LYS A 124 2.73 -27.76 0.11
N LYS A 125 3.18 -27.08 -0.94
CA LYS A 125 4.28 -26.08 -0.86
C LYS A 125 3.84 -24.76 -0.18
N VAL A 126 2.60 -24.70 0.30
CA VAL A 126 1.97 -23.52 0.89
C VAL A 126 2.32 -23.45 2.38
N VAL A 127 3.23 -22.55 2.73
CA VAL A 127 3.67 -22.31 4.13
C VAL A 127 2.59 -21.60 4.96
N TYR A 128 1.76 -20.78 4.33
CA TYR A 128 0.71 -20.00 4.97
C TYR A 128 -0.61 -20.06 4.19
N PRO A 129 -1.78 -20.04 4.85
CA PRO A 129 -3.05 -20.15 4.16
C PRO A 129 -3.27 -19.01 3.16
N ILE A 130 -3.72 -19.34 1.94
CA ILE A 130 -3.91 -18.36 0.84
C ILE A 130 -4.87 -17.25 1.28
N PHE A 131 -6.01 -17.61 1.85
CA PHE A 131 -6.87 -16.66 2.53
C PHE A 131 -6.52 -16.64 4.03
N PRO A 132 -6.31 -15.47 4.65
CA PRO A 132 -6.38 -14.11 4.11
C PRO A 132 -5.02 -13.58 3.63
N MET A 133 -3.94 -14.36 3.75
CA MET A 133 -2.56 -13.87 3.61
C MET A 133 -2.29 -13.25 2.25
N MET A 134 -2.79 -13.82 1.16
CA MET A 134 -2.59 -13.29 -0.20
C MET A 134 -3.13 -11.86 -0.35
N PHE A 135 -4.32 -11.58 0.21
CA PHE A 135 -4.96 -10.27 0.13
C PHE A 135 -4.27 -9.20 0.98
N VAL A 136 -3.49 -9.63 1.97
CA VAL A 136 -2.65 -8.74 2.77
C VAL A 136 -1.28 -8.57 2.11
N SER A 137 -0.60 -9.65 1.74
CA SER A 137 0.73 -9.64 1.13
C SER A 137 0.78 -8.88 -0.20
N ILE A 138 -0.22 -9.05 -1.08
CA ILE A 138 -0.35 -8.30 -2.34
C ILE A 138 -1.02 -6.95 -2.04
N ALA A 139 -0.48 -6.21 -1.08
CA ALA A 139 -1.14 -5.11 -0.40
C ALA A 139 -1.75 -4.08 -1.37
N CYS A 140 -0.89 -3.26 -1.99
CA CYS A 140 -1.32 -2.20 -2.90
C CYS A 140 -1.93 -2.73 -4.21
N GLY A 141 -1.66 -3.99 -4.58
CA GLY A 141 -2.21 -4.62 -5.78
C GLY A 141 -3.65 -5.13 -5.63
N ALA A 142 -4.06 -5.52 -4.42
CA ALA A 142 -5.44 -5.94 -4.14
C ALA A 142 -6.35 -4.73 -3.91
N ILE A 143 -6.04 -3.91 -2.90
CA ILE A 143 -6.72 -2.64 -2.58
C ILE A 143 -5.84 -1.82 -1.62
N SER A 144 -5.91 -0.48 -1.69
CA SER A 144 -4.96 0.35 -0.97
C SER A 144 -5.55 1.53 -0.21
N GLY A 145 -5.27 1.54 1.10
CA GLY A 145 -5.54 2.63 2.01
C GLY A 145 -4.51 3.74 1.84
N PHE A 146 -3.26 3.38 1.50
CA PHE A 146 -2.22 4.35 1.16
C PHE A 146 -2.60 5.22 -0.05
N HIS A 147 -3.12 4.64 -1.14
CA HIS A 147 -3.58 5.45 -2.27
C HIS A 147 -4.76 6.38 -1.88
N ALA A 148 -5.60 5.92 -0.95
CA ALA A 148 -6.64 6.76 -0.37
C ALA A 148 -6.07 7.93 0.46
N THR A 149 -4.92 7.77 1.14
CA THR A 149 -4.26 8.86 1.89
C THR A 149 -3.53 9.83 0.97
N GLN A 150 -3.11 9.42 -0.23
CA GLN A 150 -2.49 10.33 -1.22
C GLN A 150 -3.52 11.13 -2.02
N SER A 151 -4.77 10.66 -2.05
CA SER A 151 -5.88 11.31 -2.75
C SER A 151 -6.04 12.82 -2.44
N PRO A 152 -5.91 13.31 -1.18
CA PRO A 152 -6.03 14.73 -0.86
C PRO A 152 -4.94 15.62 -1.48
N LEU A 153 -3.72 15.12 -1.60
CA LEU A 153 -2.63 15.87 -2.25
C LEU A 153 -2.97 16.16 -3.70
N MET A 154 -3.47 15.15 -4.42
CA MET A 154 -3.89 15.31 -5.81
C MET A 154 -5.16 16.16 -5.90
N ALA A 155 -6.12 15.95 -5.00
CA ALA A 155 -7.35 16.73 -4.98
C ALA A 155 -7.10 18.24 -4.83
N ARG A 156 -6.16 18.64 -3.97
CA ARG A 156 -5.80 20.06 -3.78
C ARG A 156 -5.16 20.72 -5.02
N CYS A 157 -4.67 19.93 -5.96
CA CYS A 157 -4.03 20.40 -7.19
C CYS A 157 -4.93 20.33 -8.43
N MET A 158 -6.07 19.65 -8.33
CA MET A 158 -7.00 19.51 -9.46
C MET A 158 -7.81 20.79 -9.66
N THR A 159 -7.90 21.24 -10.91
CA THR A 159 -8.68 22.43 -11.29
C THR A 159 -10.12 22.09 -11.65
N ASN A 160 -10.39 20.84 -12.06
CA ASN A 160 -11.70 20.42 -12.50
C ASN A 160 -12.02 18.99 -12.07
N GLU A 161 -13.23 18.79 -11.55
CA GLU A 161 -13.75 17.48 -11.16
C GLU A 161 -13.79 16.47 -12.34
N LYS A 162 -13.97 16.95 -13.58
CA LYS A 162 -13.94 16.14 -14.81
C LYS A 162 -12.63 15.36 -14.98
N GLN A 163 -11.51 15.88 -14.46
CA GLN A 163 -10.21 15.20 -14.51
C GLN A 163 -10.13 13.99 -13.57
N GLY A 164 -11.05 13.89 -12.59
CA GLY A 164 -11.00 12.88 -11.54
C GLY A 164 -11.10 11.44 -12.04
N ARG A 165 -11.78 11.20 -13.16
CA ARG A 165 -11.84 9.85 -13.76
C ARG A 165 -10.45 9.41 -14.24
N THR A 166 -9.71 10.27 -14.91
CA THR A 166 -8.36 9.95 -15.40
C THR A 166 -7.37 9.86 -14.23
N ILE A 167 -7.38 10.85 -13.33
CA ILE A 167 -6.40 10.98 -12.24
C ILE A 167 -6.56 9.89 -11.18
N PHE A 168 -7.79 9.57 -10.77
CA PHE A 168 -8.01 8.58 -9.71
C PHE A 168 -8.33 7.20 -10.27
N TYR A 169 -9.37 7.07 -11.10
CA TYR A 169 -9.80 5.75 -11.57
C TYR A 169 -8.85 5.18 -12.64
N GLY A 170 -8.45 5.99 -13.61
CA GLY A 170 -7.54 5.57 -14.69
C GLY A 170 -6.18 5.11 -14.17
N ALA A 171 -5.61 5.83 -13.20
CA ALA A 171 -4.36 5.43 -12.56
C ALA A 171 -4.45 4.07 -11.87
N MET A 172 -5.52 3.82 -11.09
CA MET A 172 -5.72 2.53 -10.41
C MET A 172 -5.96 1.37 -11.38
N VAL A 173 -6.61 1.61 -12.51
CA VAL A 173 -6.76 0.60 -13.57
C VAL A 173 -5.40 0.26 -14.19
N ALA A 174 -4.58 1.27 -14.49
CA ALA A 174 -3.25 1.05 -15.05
C ALA A 174 -2.35 0.27 -14.06
N GLU A 175 -2.34 0.65 -12.79
CA GLU A 175 -1.61 -0.08 -11.75
C GLU A 175 -2.10 -1.52 -11.59
N GLY A 176 -3.41 -1.76 -11.66
CA GLY A 176 -3.99 -3.10 -11.61
C GLY A 176 -3.52 -3.99 -12.76
N ILE A 177 -3.44 -3.45 -13.98
CA ILE A 177 -2.90 -4.18 -15.14
C ILE A 177 -1.42 -4.51 -14.92
N VAL A 178 -0.61 -3.54 -14.47
CA VAL A 178 0.81 -3.76 -14.16
C VAL A 178 0.97 -4.84 -13.09
N ALA A 179 0.16 -4.80 -12.02
CA ALA A 179 0.19 -5.78 -10.94
C ALA A 179 -0.14 -7.20 -11.43
N LEU A 180 -1.13 -7.36 -12.31
CA LEU A 180 -1.49 -8.67 -12.87
C LEU A 180 -0.36 -9.25 -13.76
N ILE A 181 0.30 -8.41 -14.56
CA ILE A 181 1.44 -8.84 -15.39
C ILE A 181 2.58 -9.34 -14.50
N TRP A 182 2.94 -8.58 -13.46
CA TRP A 182 3.99 -8.96 -12.53
C TRP A 182 3.63 -10.18 -11.68
N ALA A 183 2.36 -10.34 -11.31
CA ALA A 183 1.89 -11.53 -10.62
C ALA A 183 2.07 -12.78 -11.50
N ALA A 184 1.71 -12.71 -12.79
CA ALA A 184 1.91 -13.82 -13.72
C ALA A 184 3.41 -14.16 -13.89
N ALA A 185 4.25 -13.15 -14.12
CA ALA A 185 5.69 -13.36 -14.27
C ALA A 185 6.35 -13.93 -12.99
N ALA A 186 5.93 -13.45 -11.81
CA ALA A 186 6.41 -13.98 -10.53
C ALA A 186 5.95 -15.42 -10.29
N THR A 187 4.69 -15.75 -10.59
CA THR A 187 4.18 -17.13 -10.47
C THR A 187 4.98 -18.11 -11.32
N TYR A 188 5.31 -17.74 -12.56
CA TYR A 188 6.21 -18.53 -13.40
C TYR A 188 7.60 -18.68 -12.76
N PHE A 189 8.22 -17.57 -12.35
CA PHE A 189 9.54 -17.58 -11.73
C PHE A 189 9.62 -18.50 -10.51
N PHE A 190 8.64 -18.42 -9.61
CA PHE A 190 8.58 -19.25 -8.41
C PHE A 190 8.26 -20.72 -8.73
N GLY A 191 7.51 -20.98 -9.80
CA GLY A 191 7.28 -22.33 -10.31
C GLY A 191 8.56 -23.01 -10.78
N GLU A 192 9.41 -22.28 -11.50
CA GLU A 192 10.67 -22.80 -12.06
C GLU A 192 11.81 -22.81 -11.03
N LYS A 193 12.07 -21.68 -10.35
CA LYS A 193 13.24 -21.48 -9.49
C LYS A 193 12.98 -21.79 -8.00
N GLY A 194 11.72 -22.02 -7.60
CA GLY A 194 11.35 -22.18 -6.20
C GLY A 194 11.40 -20.87 -5.40
N ILE A 195 11.17 -20.95 -4.08
CA ILE A 195 11.05 -19.79 -3.18
C ILE A 195 12.38 -19.31 -2.60
N SER A 196 13.44 -20.09 -2.74
CA SER A 196 14.74 -19.85 -2.13
C SER A 196 15.87 -20.21 -3.10
N TYR A 197 17.05 -19.68 -2.82
CA TYR A 197 18.29 -20.01 -3.51
C TYR A 197 19.42 -20.22 -2.50
N LEU A 198 20.49 -20.90 -2.94
CA LEU A 198 21.68 -21.11 -2.11
C LEU A 198 22.69 -19.98 -2.33
N SER A 199 23.04 -19.29 -1.25
CA SER A 199 24.08 -18.26 -1.21
C SER A 199 25.09 -18.59 -0.11
N GLU A 200 26.36 -18.76 -0.48
CA GLU A 200 27.45 -19.10 0.46
C GLU A 200 27.11 -20.33 1.35
N GLY A 201 26.45 -21.33 0.77
CA GLY A 201 26.05 -22.57 1.46
C GLY A 201 24.84 -22.43 2.41
N LYS A 202 24.14 -21.29 2.39
CA LYS A 202 22.92 -21.06 3.16
C LYS A 202 21.72 -20.86 2.23
N GLU A 203 20.58 -21.39 2.64
CA GLU A 203 19.31 -21.14 1.97
C GLU A 203 18.81 -19.72 2.30
N VAL A 204 18.53 -18.94 1.27
CA VAL A 204 18.05 -17.56 1.34
C VAL A 204 16.76 -17.46 0.54
N LEU A 205 15.72 -16.88 1.13
CA LEU A 205 14.45 -16.64 0.45
C LEU A 205 14.60 -15.52 -0.58
N TYR A 206 14.00 -15.68 -1.75
CA TYR A 206 13.92 -14.58 -2.72
C TYR A 206 13.07 -13.43 -2.16
N THR A 207 13.57 -12.21 -2.24
CA THR A 207 12.73 -11.03 -2.04
C THR A 207 11.97 -10.71 -3.33
N GLY A 208 10.81 -10.05 -3.24
CA GLY A 208 10.07 -9.62 -4.44
C GLY A 208 10.91 -8.70 -5.34
N ALA A 209 11.86 -8.00 -4.74
CA ALA A 209 12.84 -7.15 -5.40
C ALA A 209 13.85 -7.97 -6.22
N ASP A 210 14.39 -9.06 -5.65
CA ASP A 210 15.29 -9.99 -6.34
C ASP A 210 14.61 -10.64 -7.54
N VAL A 211 13.36 -11.08 -7.36
CA VAL A 211 12.55 -11.71 -8.42
C VAL A 211 12.33 -10.72 -9.55
N ALA A 212 11.89 -9.50 -9.24
CA ALA A 212 11.61 -8.51 -10.27
C ALA A 212 12.87 -8.07 -11.03
N SER A 213 14.00 -7.94 -10.33
CA SER A 213 15.31 -7.63 -10.94
C SER A 213 15.81 -8.75 -11.84
N GLN A 214 15.70 -10.01 -11.40
CA GLN A 214 16.10 -11.16 -12.20
C GLN A 214 15.22 -11.34 -13.43
N ILE A 215 13.90 -11.30 -13.30
CA ILE A 215 12.98 -11.37 -14.44
C ILE A 215 13.30 -10.27 -15.46
N SER A 216 13.54 -9.04 -14.98
CA SER A 216 13.88 -7.92 -15.86
C SER A 216 15.17 -8.16 -16.64
N ARG A 217 16.19 -8.74 -16.01
CA ARG A 217 17.47 -9.05 -16.66
C ARG A 217 17.37 -10.25 -17.61
N ASP A 218 16.70 -11.31 -17.15
CA ASP A 218 16.59 -12.58 -17.86
C ASP A 218 15.77 -12.40 -19.15
N TRP A 219 14.68 -11.61 -19.10
CA TRP A 219 13.77 -11.45 -20.25
C TRP A 219 14.04 -10.21 -21.10
N LEU A 220 14.46 -9.09 -20.50
CA LEU A 220 14.65 -7.82 -21.22
C LEU A 220 16.13 -7.41 -21.37
N GLY A 221 17.06 -8.29 -20.95
CA GLY A 221 18.50 -8.08 -21.08
C GLY A 221 19.02 -6.86 -20.31
N THR A 222 20.12 -6.28 -20.79
CA THR A 222 20.77 -5.13 -20.15
C THR A 222 19.84 -3.92 -20.04
N PHE A 223 18.97 -3.70 -21.05
CA PHE A 223 17.99 -2.61 -21.03
C PHE A 223 16.96 -2.80 -19.91
N GLY A 224 16.48 -4.03 -19.72
CA GLY A 224 15.65 -4.42 -18.58
C GLY A 224 16.31 -4.15 -17.23
N GLY A 225 17.60 -4.46 -17.08
CA GLY A 225 18.36 -4.19 -15.87
C GLY A 225 18.44 -2.69 -15.52
N ILE A 226 18.59 -1.81 -16.52
CA ILE A 226 18.59 -0.35 -16.31
C ILE A 226 17.20 0.13 -15.90
N LEU A 227 16.16 -0.33 -16.59
CA LEU A 227 14.79 0.03 -16.28
C LEU A 227 14.35 -0.49 -14.91
N ALA A 228 14.87 -1.64 -14.46
CA ALA A 228 14.64 -2.17 -13.12
C ALA A 228 15.13 -1.18 -12.06
N ILE A 229 16.29 -0.55 -12.24
CA ILE A 229 16.76 0.51 -11.33
C ILE A 229 15.79 1.70 -11.34
N LEU A 230 15.40 2.16 -12.54
CA LEU A 230 14.53 3.34 -12.66
C LEU A 230 13.10 3.12 -12.15
N GLY A 231 12.51 1.95 -12.38
CA GLY A 231 11.13 1.67 -11.98
C GLY A 231 11.01 0.94 -10.63
N ILE A 232 11.88 -0.03 -10.34
CA ILE A 232 11.78 -0.88 -9.13
C ILE A 232 12.50 -0.24 -7.94
N VAL A 233 13.56 0.55 -8.15
CA VAL A 233 14.23 1.27 -7.04
C VAL A 233 13.63 2.67 -6.85
N ALA A 234 13.55 3.46 -7.92
CA ALA A 234 13.16 4.87 -7.77
C ALA A 234 11.67 5.09 -7.47
N ALA A 235 10.76 4.25 -8.01
CA ALA A 235 9.33 4.41 -7.73
C ALA A 235 9.02 4.17 -6.24
N PRO A 236 9.52 3.08 -5.60
CA PRO A 236 9.43 2.92 -4.16
C PRO A 236 10.00 4.10 -3.35
N ILE A 237 11.18 4.62 -3.74
CA ILE A 237 11.77 5.78 -3.08
C ILE A 237 10.84 6.99 -3.15
N SER A 238 10.21 7.25 -4.30
CA SER A 238 9.23 8.32 -4.43
C SER A 238 7.97 8.09 -3.60
N THR A 239 7.52 6.83 -3.46
CA THR A 239 6.37 6.46 -2.63
C THR A 239 6.64 6.75 -1.15
N GLY A 240 7.82 6.38 -0.63
CA GLY A 240 8.19 6.66 0.77
C GLY A 240 8.37 8.15 1.06
N ASP A 241 8.96 8.90 0.13
CA ASP A 241 9.01 10.37 0.13
C ASP A 241 7.62 10.98 0.35
N THR A 242 6.64 10.47 -0.41
CA THR A 242 5.29 11.01 -0.47
C THR A 242 4.52 10.59 0.77
N ALA A 243 4.78 9.39 1.29
CA ALA A 243 4.25 8.92 2.55
C ALA A 243 4.64 9.80 3.73
N LEU A 244 5.93 10.08 3.92
CA LEU A 244 6.40 10.91 5.04
C LEU A 244 5.95 12.37 4.89
N ARG A 245 5.87 12.88 3.66
CA ARG A 245 5.28 14.20 3.38
C ARG A 245 3.81 14.24 3.78
N SER A 246 3.04 13.22 3.42
CA SER A 246 1.64 13.06 3.80
C SER A 246 1.47 12.88 5.30
N ALA A 247 2.35 12.13 5.98
CA ALA A 247 2.35 11.98 7.44
C ALA A 247 2.43 13.35 8.12
N ARG A 248 3.39 14.19 7.68
CA ARG A 248 3.57 15.55 8.19
C ARG A 248 2.34 16.41 7.96
N LEU A 249 1.77 16.39 6.74
CA LEU A 249 0.61 17.21 6.41
C LEU A 249 -0.64 16.76 7.18
N ILE A 250 -0.85 15.46 7.34
CA ILE A 250 -1.97 14.92 8.11
C ILE A 250 -1.80 15.24 9.60
N ALA A 251 -0.58 15.09 10.15
CA ALA A 251 -0.29 15.47 11.53
C ALA A 251 -0.49 16.98 11.76
N ALA A 252 -0.07 17.82 10.79
CA ALA A 252 -0.31 19.26 10.83
C ALA A 252 -1.80 19.61 10.77
N ASP A 253 -2.58 18.91 9.92
CA ASP A 253 -4.05 19.07 9.83
C ASP A 253 -4.73 18.68 11.16
N ILE A 254 -4.26 17.61 11.83
CA ILE A 254 -4.77 17.17 13.15
C ILE A 254 -4.45 18.18 14.25
N LEU A 255 -3.24 18.73 14.25
CA LEU A 255 -2.76 19.71 15.23
C LEU A 255 -3.19 21.15 14.91
N HIS A 256 -3.86 21.37 13.78
CA HIS A 256 -4.23 22.69 13.25
C HIS A 256 -3.03 23.64 13.13
N LEU A 257 -1.86 23.11 12.72
CA LEU A 257 -0.61 23.86 12.60
C LEU A 257 -0.31 24.26 11.16
N GLU A 258 -0.25 25.56 10.88
CA GLU A 258 0.19 26.06 9.58
C GLU A 258 1.64 25.64 9.24
N GLN A 259 1.85 25.15 8.02
CA GLN A 259 3.14 24.61 7.54
C GLN A 259 3.96 25.60 6.71
N LYS A 260 3.80 26.92 6.94
CA LYS A 260 4.54 27.96 6.21
C LYS A 260 6.00 28.08 6.65
N SER A 261 6.26 28.17 7.97
CA SER A 261 7.63 28.33 8.48
C SER A 261 8.36 26.99 8.62
N ILE A 262 9.68 27.00 8.41
CA ILE A 262 10.51 25.79 8.53
C ILE A 262 10.48 25.21 9.96
N SER A 263 10.40 26.05 11.00
CA SER A 263 10.34 25.60 12.40
C SER A 263 9.08 24.78 12.69
N LYS A 264 7.92 25.20 12.18
CA LYS A 264 6.66 24.44 12.33
C LYS A 264 6.69 23.15 11.52
N ARG A 265 7.39 23.14 10.37
CA ARG A 265 7.60 21.91 9.59
C ARG A 265 8.47 20.92 10.36
N LEU A 266 9.57 21.39 10.94
CA LEU A 266 10.50 20.57 11.72
C LEU A 266 9.84 20.03 12.99
N LEU A 267 9.05 20.85 13.69
CA LEU A 267 8.32 20.43 14.89
C LEU A 267 7.47 19.16 14.65
N VAL A 268 6.80 19.09 13.49
CA VAL A 268 5.97 17.94 13.12
C VAL A 268 6.81 16.80 12.51
N SER A 269 7.84 17.12 11.73
CA SER A 269 8.61 16.11 10.97
C SER A 269 9.62 15.36 11.85
N ILE A 270 10.23 16.01 12.84
CA ILE A 270 11.26 15.40 13.70
C ILE A 270 10.71 14.17 14.43
N PRO A 271 9.55 14.20 15.11
CA PRO A 271 8.98 13.01 15.74
C PRO A 271 8.73 11.87 14.74
N ILE A 272 8.19 12.21 13.56
CA ILE A 272 7.92 11.24 12.49
C ILE A 272 9.22 10.57 12.04
N PHE A 273 10.29 11.34 11.84
CA PHE A 273 11.60 10.83 11.45
C PHE A 273 12.25 9.98 12.53
N LEU A 274 12.16 10.38 13.80
CA LEU A 274 12.71 9.58 14.91
C LEU A 274 12.04 8.21 15.01
N VAL A 275 10.72 8.15 14.85
CA VAL A 275 9.99 6.87 14.84
C VAL A 275 10.39 6.05 13.61
N THR A 276 10.46 6.68 12.43
CA THR A 276 10.84 6.00 11.18
C THR A 276 12.25 5.41 11.27
N ILE A 277 13.22 6.19 11.76
CA ILE A 277 14.60 5.72 12.01
C ILE A 277 14.63 4.56 13.00
N SER A 278 13.86 4.63 14.09
CA SER A 278 13.82 3.56 15.08
C SER A 278 13.33 2.23 14.47
N ILE A 279 12.32 2.30 13.59
CA ILE A 279 11.83 1.14 12.84
C ILE A 279 12.90 0.63 11.84
N LEU A 280 13.62 1.53 11.17
CA LEU A 280 14.72 1.15 10.27
C LEU A 280 15.88 0.48 11.02
N PHE A 281 16.23 0.96 12.21
CA PHE A 281 17.22 0.31 13.07
C PHE A 281 16.78 -1.10 13.49
N TYR A 282 15.49 -1.28 13.81
CA TYR A 282 14.95 -2.61 14.04
C TYR A 282 15.05 -3.49 12.78
N SER A 283 14.68 -2.96 11.61
CA SER A 283 14.80 -3.66 10.31
C SER A 283 16.21 -4.16 10.02
N LEU A 284 17.23 -3.43 10.45
CA LEU A 284 18.65 -3.76 10.22
C LEU A 284 19.20 -4.77 11.22
N ARG A 285 18.69 -4.77 12.46
CA ARG A 285 19.19 -5.65 13.53
C ARG A 285 18.62 -7.06 13.46
N ASP A 286 17.37 -7.17 13.02
CA ASP A 286 16.67 -8.45 12.94
C ASP A 286 16.68 -8.98 11.50
N LYS A 287 17.02 -10.26 11.32
CA LYS A 287 17.03 -10.90 9.99
C LYS A 287 15.64 -10.90 9.33
N GLU A 288 14.59 -11.02 10.14
CA GLU A 288 13.20 -10.96 9.70
C GLU A 288 12.60 -9.54 9.84
N GLY A 289 13.42 -8.55 10.23
CA GLY A 289 12.97 -7.20 10.53
C GLY A 289 12.20 -6.56 9.37
N PHE A 290 12.71 -6.67 8.14
CA PHE A 290 12.00 -6.18 6.94
C PHE A 290 10.65 -6.88 6.76
N ASN A 291 10.60 -8.21 6.85
CA ASN A 291 9.38 -9.00 6.66
C ASN A 291 8.32 -8.67 7.71
N ILE A 292 8.72 -8.49 8.96
CA ILE A 292 7.81 -8.09 10.05
C ILE A 292 7.23 -6.70 9.78
N ILE A 293 8.07 -5.72 9.42
CA ILE A 293 7.60 -4.35 9.11
C ILE A 293 6.67 -4.38 7.89
N TRP A 294 7.00 -5.16 6.86
CA TRP A 294 6.16 -5.35 5.67
C TRP A 294 4.78 -5.87 6.04
N ARG A 295 4.70 -6.90 6.90
CA ARG A 295 3.43 -7.47 7.35
C ARG A 295 2.56 -6.46 8.11
N TYR A 296 3.15 -5.69 9.01
CA TYR A 296 2.43 -4.59 9.69
C TYR A 296 1.99 -3.48 8.74
N PHE A 297 2.84 -3.08 7.79
CA PHE A 297 2.50 -2.14 6.72
C PHE A 297 1.30 -2.64 5.92
N ALA A 298 1.39 -3.88 5.44
CA ALA A 298 0.39 -4.51 4.59
C ALA A 298 -0.97 -4.58 5.28
N TRP A 299 -1.01 -5.09 6.52
CA TRP A 299 -2.24 -5.15 7.30
C TRP A 299 -2.81 -3.77 7.63
N SER A 300 -1.96 -2.81 8.00
CA SER A 300 -2.39 -1.43 8.26
C SER A 300 -2.98 -0.77 7.01
N ASN A 301 -2.38 -1.01 5.84
CA ASN A 301 -2.88 -0.55 4.55
C ASN A 301 -4.25 -1.14 4.23
N GLN A 302 -4.45 -2.45 4.46
CA GLN A 302 -5.75 -3.08 4.24
C GLN A 302 -6.81 -2.59 5.21
N THR A 303 -6.46 -2.45 6.48
CA THR A 303 -7.38 -1.94 7.51
C THR A 303 -7.84 -0.52 7.20
N LEU A 304 -6.95 0.35 6.71
CA LEU A 304 -7.33 1.69 6.27
C LEU A 304 -8.21 1.67 5.00
N SER A 305 -7.99 0.71 4.09
CA SER A 305 -8.90 0.45 2.96
C SER A 305 -10.30 0.10 3.44
N VAL A 306 -10.44 -0.75 4.46
CA VAL A 306 -11.73 -1.13 5.05
C VAL A 306 -12.48 0.11 5.55
N PHE A 307 -11.86 0.96 6.37
CA PHE A 307 -12.51 2.20 6.82
C PHE A 307 -12.90 3.12 5.66
N THR A 308 -12.06 3.19 4.63
CA THR A 308 -12.33 3.99 3.42
C THR A 308 -13.53 3.44 2.64
N LEU A 309 -13.61 2.12 2.44
CA LEU A 309 -14.72 1.46 1.75
C LEU A 309 -16.04 1.66 2.49
N TRP A 310 -16.03 1.54 3.82
CA TRP A 310 -17.19 1.82 4.66
C TRP A 310 -17.64 3.29 4.54
N ALA A 311 -16.69 4.24 4.58
CA ALA A 311 -17.01 5.65 4.38
C ALA A 311 -17.61 5.93 2.99
N ILE A 312 -17.06 5.32 1.94
CA ILE A 312 -17.61 5.39 0.57
C ILE A 312 -19.01 4.78 0.51
N THR A 313 -19.23 3.65 1.19
CA THR A 313 -20.53 2.97 1.22
C THR A 313 -21.60 3.85 1.84
N VAL A 314 -21.30 4.44 3.00
CA VAL A 314 -22.18 5.41 3.66
C VAL A 314 -22.44 6.62 2.76
N TYR A 315 -21.41 7.13 2.09
CA TYR A 315 -21.57 8.23 1.14
C TYR A 315 -22.54 7.89 0.00
N LEU A 316 -22.38 6.72 -0.62
CA LEU A 316 -23.21 6.28 -1.74
C LEU A 316 -24.67 6.09 -1.32
N VAL A 317 -24.91 5.55 -0.12
CA VAL A 317 -26.26 5.48 0.48
C VAL A 317 -26.85 6.88 0.63
N ARG A 318 -26.12 7.82 1.25
CA ARG A 318 -26.58 9.21 1.46
C ARG A 318 -26.88 9.95 0.15
N LYS A 319 -26.25 9.54 -0.96
CA LYS A 319 -26.46 10.11 -2.29
C LYS A 319 -27.41 9.30 -3.17
N SER A 320 -28.07 8.28 -2.61
CA SER A 320 -28.97 7.38 -3.35
C SER A 320 -28.32 6.79 -4.61
N LYS A 321 -27.02 6.46 -4.52
CA LYS A 321 -26.21 5.84 -5.56
C LYS A 321 -26.02 4.35 -5.26
N PRO A 322 -25.63 3.51 -6.24
CA PRO A 322 -25.42 2.08 -6.05
C PRO A 322 -24.31 1.79 -5.03
N TYR A 323 -24.68 1.69 -3.75
CA TYR A 323 -23.75 1.49 -2.63
C TYR A 323 -23.20 0.06 -2.55
N TRP A 324 -23.86 -0.90 -3.19
CA TRP A 324 -23.46 -2.30 -3.19
C TRP A 324 -22.07 -2.49 -3.83
N LEU A 325 -21.68 -1.62 -4.77
CA LEU A 325 -20.37 -1.60 -5.40
C LEU A 325 -19.21 -1.44 -4.41
N SER A 326 -19.40 -0.67 -3.34
CA SER A 326 -18.39 -0.52 -2.29
C SER A 326 -18.66 -1.40 -1.07
N LEU A 327 -19.92 -1.77 -0.82
CA LEU A 327 -20.29 -2.63 0.31
C LEU A 327 -19.71 -4.04 0.19
N ILE A 328 -19.76 -4.65 -1.00
CA ILE A 328 -19.24 -6.01 -1.21
C ILE A 328 -17.72 -6.05 -0.91
N PRO A 329 -16.88 -5.17 -1.50
CA PRO A 329 -15.48 -5.08 -1.11
C PRO A 329 -15.27 -4.70 0.37
N ALA A 330 -16.12 -3.84 0.96
CA ALA A 330 -16.02 -3.48 2.37
C ALA A 330 -16.16 -4.71 3.28
N LEU A 331 -17.20 -5.51 3.07
CA LEU A 331 -17.46 -6.73 3.84
C LEU A 331 -16.35 -7.76 3.63
N PHE A 332 -15.94 -7.99 2.38
CA PHE A 332 -14.86 -8.92 2.06
C PHE A 332 -13.54 -8.52 2.75
N MET A 333 -13.15 -7.25 2.64
CA MET A 333 -11.91 -6.77 3.26
C MET A 333 -12.01 -6.72 4.79
N THR A 334 -13.21 -6.53 5.36
CA THR A 334 -13.44 -6.72 6.80
C THR A 334 -13.12 -8.16 7.22
N ALA A 335 -13.55 -9.15 6.43
CA ALA A 335 -13.19 -10.56 6.66
C ALA A 335 -11.67 -10.78 6.60
N VAL A 336 -11.03 -10.28 5.54
CA VAL A 336 -9.59 -10.40 5.31
C VAL A 336 -8.80 -9.83 6.50
N CYS A 337 -9.06 -8.58 6.89
CA CYS A 337 -8.33 -7.92 7.97
C CYS A 337 -8.55 -8.59 9.34
N ALA A 338 -9.79 -9.00 9.63
CA ALA A 338 -10.15 -9.64 10.88
C ALA A 338 -9.56 -11.05 11.00
N THR A 339 -9.64 -11.85 9.94
CA THR A 339 -9.01 -13.17 9.91
C THR A 339 -7.47 -13.04 9.96
N TYR A 340 -6.88 -12.08 9.24
CA TYR A 340 -5.42 -11.94 9.19
C TYR A 340 -4.83 -11.67 10.57
N ILE A 341 -5.39 -10.70 11.31
CA ILE A 341 -4.87 -10.38 12.64
C ILE A 341 -5.03 -11.56 13.62
N CYS A 342 -6.00 -12.44 13.38
CA CYS A 342 -6.17 -13.66 14.17
C CYS A 342 -5.17 -14.75 13.81
N ILE A 343 -4.91 -15.01 12.52
CA ILE A 343 -3.98 -16.07 12.06
C ILE A 343 -2.52 -15.66 12.22
N ALA A 344 -2.20 -14.41 11.88
CA ALA A 344 -0.81 -14.00 11.70
C ALA A 344 -0.01 -14.12 13.01
N PRO A 345 1.26 -14.59 12.94
CA PRO A 345 2.10 -14.74 14.13
C PRO A 345 2.34 -13.44 14.89
N GLU A 346 2.41 -12.32 14.18
CA GLU A 346 2.54 -10.98 14.78
C GLU A 346 1.22 -10.40 15.33
N GLY A 347 0.11 -11.12 15.13
CA GLY A 347 -1.22 -10.80 15.65
C GLY A 347 -1.55 -11.67 16.87
N PHE A 348 -2.64 -12.44 16.79
CA PHE A 348 -3.08 -13.31 17.88
C PHE A 348 -2.59 -14.77 17.76
N GLY A 349 -2.06 -15.19 16.60
CA GLY A 349 -1.55 -16.54 16.38
C GLY A 349 -2.56 -17.66 16.67
N LEU A 350 -3.85 -17.40 16.43
CA LEU A 350 -4.94 -18.34 16.69
C LEU A 350 -5.06 -19.41 15.59
N PRO A 351 -5.51 -20.63 15.93
CA PRO A 351 -5.78 -21.68 14.94
C PRO A 351 -6.72 -21.23 13.83
N ASP A 352 -6.46 -21.68 12.60
CA ASP A 352 -7.17 -21.33 11.38
C ASP A 352 -8.70 -21.34 11.52
N VAL A 353 -9.26 -22.42 12.07
CA VAL A 353 -10.72 -22.58 12.23
C VAL A 353 -11.33 -21.48 13.09
N ILE A 354 -10.66 -21.12 14.19
CA ILE A 354 -11.11 -20.06 15.10
C ILE A 354 -11.00 -18.71 14.39
N SER A 355 -9.90 -18.46 13.70
CA SER A 355 -9.65 -17.22 12.97
C SER A 355 -10.62 -16.98 11.82
N TYR A 356 -10.98 -18.02 11.06
CA TYR A 356 -12.01 -17.94 10.02
C TYR A 356 -13.40 -17.67 10.62
N SER A 357 -13.70 -18.29 11.77
CA SER A 357 -14.96 -18.05 12.48
C SER A 357 -15.07 -16.61 12.97
N ILE A 358 -14.00 -16.06 13.55
CA ILE A 358 -13.94 -14.65 13.98
C ILE A 358 -14.14 -13.72 12.77
N GLY A 359 -13.44 -13.98 11.66
CA GLY A 359 -13.63 -13.20 10.44
C GLY A 359 -15.08 -13.19 9.96
N GLY A 360 -15.71 -14.37 9.88
CA GLY A 360 -17.12 -14.50 9.51
C GLY A 360 -18.08 -13.77 10.46
N ILE A 361 -17.84 -13.86 11.78
CA ILE A 361 -18.62 -13.15 12.79
C ILE A 361 -18.48 -11.63 12.63
N CYS A 362 -17.26 -11.12 12.41
CA CYS A 362 -17.02 -9.69 12.19
C CYS A 362 -17.79 -9.18 10.96
N VAL A 363 -17.83 -9.95 9.87
CA VAL A 363 -18.61 -9.63 8.67
C VAL A 363 -20.11 -9.60 8.98
N ALA A 364 -20.62 -10.63 9.66
CA ALA A 364 -22.04 -10.72 10.02
C ALA A 364 -22.47 -9.53 10.88
N ILE A 365 -21.70 -9.21 11.93
CA ILE A 365 -21.92 -8.05 12.79
C ILE A 365 -21.92 -6.75 11.97
N SER A 366 -20.93 -6.57 11.09
CA SER A 366 -20.82 -5.36 10.27
C SER A 366 -21.98 -5.21 9.28
N ALA A 367 -22.43 -6.31 8.67
CA ALA A 367 -23.58 -6.34 7.77
C ALA A 367 -24.88 -6.02 8.50
N VAL A 368 -25.12 -6.65 9.66
CA VAL A 368 -26.31 -6.41 10.49
C VAL A 368 -26.33 -4.94 10.94
N TRP A 369 -25.21 -4.44 11.46
CA TRP A 369 -25.10 -3.04 11.88
C TRP A 369 -25.38 -2.09 10.72
N PHE A 370 -24.81 -2.34 9.53
CA PHE A 370 -25.08 -1.54 8.35
C PHE A 370 -26.55 -1.52 7.96
N ILE A 371 -27.24 -2.67 7.98
CA ILE A 371 -28.66 -2.76 7.67
C ILE A 371 -29.49 -1.93 8.66
N PHE A 372 -29.22 -2.06 9.96
CA PHE A 372 -29.91 -1.26 10.98
C PHE A 372 -29.65 0.24 10.81
N TRP A 373 -28.40 0.62 10.57
CA TRP A 373 -28.03 2.01 10.32
C TRP A 373 -28.76 2.57 9.08
N LYS A 374 -28.77 1.83 7.97
CA LYS A 374 -29.44 2.22 6.73
C LYS A 374 -30.95 2.39 6.92
N ARG A 375 -31.60 1.45 7.63
CA ARG A 375 -33.04 1.55 7.93
C ARG A 375 -33.36 2.83 8.71
N ARG A 376 -32.59 3.12 9.77
CA ARG A 376 -32.76 4.37 10.55
C ARG A 376 -32.51 5.62 9.71
N PHE A 377 -31.51 5.60 8.83
CA PHE A 377 -31.22 6.71 7.94
C PHE A 377 -32.37 6.99 6.95
N ASN A 378 -32.92 5.94 6.33
CA ASN A 378 -34.03 6.07 5.39
C ASN A 378 -35.29 6.63 6.07
N VAL A 379 -35.65 6.11 7.24
CA VAL A 379 -36.80 6.62 8.03
C VAL A 379 -36.62 8.11 8.34
N LYS A 380 -35.43 8.53 8.77
CA LYS A 380 -35.16 9.93 9.05
C LYS A 380 -35.30 10.82 7.80
N GLN A 381 -34.85 10.35 6.63
CA GLN A 381 -35.02 11.09 5.38
C GLN A 381 -36.47 11.20 4.90
N GLU A 382 -37.32 10.22 5.22
CA GLU A 382 -38.76 10.29 4.93
C GLU A 382 -39.41 11.35 5.81
N TYR A 383 -39.13 11.36 7.12
CA TYR A 383 -39.62 12.40 8.04
C TYR A 383 -39.13 13.82 7.73
N GLU A 384 -37.93 13.99 7.17
CA GLU A 384 -37.40 15.33 6.78
C GLU A 384 -37.98 15.83 5.43
N LYS A 385 -38.69 14.97 4.69
CA LYS A 385 -39.34 15.31 3.41
C LYS A 385 -40.84 15.57 3.53
N GLU A 386 -41.47 15.03 4.57
CA GLU A 386 -42.83 15.39 5.02
C GLU A 386 -42.79 16.72 5.79
#